data_AF-A0A7X7ZG62-F1
#
_entry.id   AF-A0A7X7ZG62-F1
#
_cell.length_a   1.000
_cell.length_b   1.000
_cell.length_c   1.000
_cell.angle_alpha   90.00
_cell.angle_beta   90.00
_cell.angle_gamma   90.00
#
_symmetry.space_group_name_H-M   'P 1'
#
loop_
_entity.id
_entity.type
_entity.pdbx_description
1 polymer ?
#
loop_
_entity_poly.entity_id
_entity_poly.type
_entity_poly.pdbx_seq_one_letter_code
_entity_poly.pdbx_strand_id
1 'polypeptide(L)'
;DNWARSEATATDGRVLVDAFVDEVHPILMSVHQLVDVARIGGLTDPEVQDVHEFHENWRARDYGRFVQALNRVDSLRREVDVRTAKDIVLTLLAPDMYRVLHVDRGWDSEQIHDWMKHTIKALLLKP
;
A
#
# COMPACT_ATOMS: atom_id res chain seq x y z
N ASP A 1 -14.31 -5.92 -7.42
CA ASP A 1 -13.61 -4.71 -7.87
C ASP A 1 -12.59 -5.07 -8.97
N ASN A 2 -11.78 -4.12 -9.43
CA ASN A 2 -10.74 -4.35 -10.45
C ASN A 2 -9.56 -5.20 -9.94
N TRP A 3 -9.18 -5.00 -8.67
CA TRP A 3 -8.16 -5.76 -7.96
C TRP A 3 -8.51 -7.25 -7.85
N ALA A 4 -9.68 -7.63 -7.34
CA ALA A 4 -10.08 -9.03 -7.17
C ALA A 4 -10.08 -9.82 -8.50
N ARG A 5 -10.48 -9.16 -9.60
CA ARG A 5 -10.39 -9.73 -10.94
C ARG A 5 -8.94 -9.92 -11.37
N SER A 6 -8.10 -8.90 -11.19
CA SER A 6 -6.68 -8.95 -11.56
C SER A 6 -5.90 -9.98 -10.72
N GLU A 7 -6.18 -10.08 -9.41
CA GLU A 7 -5.62 -11.09 -8.52
C GLU A 7 -5.93 -12.51 -9.02
N ALA A 8 -7.10 -12.73 -9.63
CA ALA A 8 -7.50 -14.05 -10.14
C ALA A 8 -6.91 -14.39 -11.52
N THR A 9 -6.71 -13.41 -12.40
CA THR A 9 -6.45 -13.67 -13.83
C THR A 9 -5.14 -13.11 -14.37
N ALA A 10 -4.50 -12.15 -13.70
CA ALA A 10 -3.31 -11.51 -14.22
C ALA A 10 -2.11 -12.48 -14.19
N THR A 11 -1.33 -12.44 -15.27
CA THR A 11 -0.05 -13.14 -15.41
C THR A 11 1.14 -12.18 -15.42
N ASP A 12 0.89 -10.88 -15.36
CA ASP A 12 1.90 -9.81 -15.33
C ASP A 12 1.77 -9.02 -14.02
N GLY A 13 2.87 -8.93 -13.27
CA GLY A 13 2.96 -8.14 -12.05
C GLY A 13 2.65 -6.65 -12.25
N ARG A 14 2.87 -6.07 -13.43
CA ARG A 14 2.53 -4.66 -13.70
C ARG A 14 1.03 -4.42 -13.62
N VAL A 15 0.23 -5.34 -14.13
CA VAL A 15 -1.25 -5.30 -14.07
C VAL A 15 -1.72 -5.43 -12.62
N LEU A 16 -1.08 -6.32 -11.83
CA LEU A 16 -1.37 -6.46 -10.41
C LEU A 16 -1.04 -5.18 -9.63
N VAL A 17 0.11 -4.55 -9.88
CA VAL A 17 0.48 -3.27 -9.23
C VAL A 17 -0.55 -2.19 -9.57
N ASP A 18 -0.91 -2.04 -10.85
CA ASP A 18 -1.85 -1.01 -11.27
C ASP A 18 -3.21 -1.18 -10.60
N ALA A 19 -3.78 -2.39 -10.67
CA ALA A 19 -5.08 -2.67 -10.09
C ALA A 19 -5.08 -2.53 -8.56
N PHE A 20 -3.99 -2.90 -7.89
CA PHE A 20 -3.89 -2.76 -6.43
C PHE A 20 -3.78 -1.31 -6.00
N VAL A 21 -2.93 -0.51 -6.67
CA VAL A 21 -2.80 0.92 -6.36
C VAL A 21 -4.10 1.67 -6.66
N ASP A 22 -4.78 1.35 -7.76
CA ASP A 22 -6.10 1.90 -8.09
C ASP A 22 -7.13 1.67 -6.97
N GLU A 23 -7.09 0.48 -6.34
CA GLU A 23 -8.01 0.10 -5.27
C GLU A 23 -7.71 0.85 -3.96
N VAL A 24 -6.44 0.91 -3.55
CA VAL A 24 -6.08 1.45 -2.23
C VAL A 24 -5.93 2.98 -2.22
N HIS A 25 -5.65 3.59 -3.36
CA HIS A 25 -5.35 5.02 -3.44
C HIS A 25 -6.53 5.90 -2.96
N PRO A 26 -7.79 5.68 -3.37
CA PRO A 26 -8.93 6.43 -2.83
C PRO A 26 -9.09 6.27 -1.31
N ILE A 27 -8.77 5.10 -0.77
CA ILE A 27 -8.82 4.84 0.68
C ILE A 27 -7.77 5.72 1.36
N LEU A 28 -6.51 5.68 0.92
CA LEU A 28 -5.42 6.49 1.48
C LEU A 28 -5.75 7.98 1.44
N MET A 29 -6.29 8.45 0.32
CA MET A 29 -6.71 9.85 0.16
C MET A 29 -7.82 10.26 1.14
N SER A 30 -8.68 9.32 1.56
CA SER A 30 -9.74 9.61 2.53
C SER A 30 -9.31 9.51 3.99
N VAL A 31 -8.33 8.64 4.32
CA VAL A 31 -8.00 8.32 5.72
C VAL A 31 -6.73 8.97 6.23
N HIS A 32 -5.87 9.54 5.36
CA HIS A 32 -4.52 9.96 5.75
C HIS A 32 -4.48 10.97 6.92
N GLN A 33 -5.48 11.85 7.05
CA GLN A 33 -5.56 12.78 8.19
C GLN A 33 -6.08 12.11 9.47
N LEU A 34 -6.97 11.12 9.34
CA LEU A 34 -7.60 10.43 10.46
C LEU A 34 -6.64 9.45 11.14
N VAL A 35 -5.84 8.74 10.35
CA VAL A 35 -4.90 7.74 10.87
C VAL A 35 -3.86 8.38 11.79
N ASP A 36 -3.38 9.58 11.48
CA ASP A 36 -2.44 10.30 12.34
C ASP A 36 -3.06 10.68 13.70
N VAL A 37 -4.33 11.10 13.69
CA VAL A 37 -5.07 11.38 14.93
C VAL A 37 -5.24 10.12 15.76
N ALA A 38 -5.63 9.00 15.15
CA ALA A 38 -5.77 7.73 15.85
C ALA A 38 -4.44 7.24 16.43
N ARG A 39 -3.34 7.33 15.66
CA ARG A 39 -2.00 6.95 16.11
C ARG A 39 -1.53 7.76 17.32
N ILE A 40 -1.76 9.07 17.33
CA ILE A 40 -1.39 9.94 18.46
C ILE A 40 -2.34 9.72 19.65
N GLY A 41 -3.65 9.63 19.40
CA GLY A 41 -4.65 9.40 20.44
C GLY A 41 -4.44 8.08 21.18
N GLY A 42 -4.04 7.03 20.47
CA GLY A 42 -3.72 5.71 21.02
C GLY A 42 -2.60 5.71 22.08
N LEU A 43 -1.73 6.74 22.09
CA LEU A 43 -0.71 6.89 23.13
C LEU A 43 -1.31 7.18 24.52
N THR A 44 -2.54 7.67 24.57
CA THR A 44 -3.23 8.08 25.80
C THR A 44 -4.56 7.39 26.03
N ASP A 45 -5.14 6.79 24.99
CA ASP A 45 -6.43 6.10 25.02
C ASP A 45 -6.28 4.67 24.47
N PRO A 46 -6.35 3.63 25.33
CA PRO A 46 -6.22 2.24 24.91
C PRO A 46 -7.28 1.78 23.91
N GLU A 47 -8.51 2.30 23.97
CA GLU A 47 -9.57 1.91 23.03
C GLU A 47 -9.24 2.41 21.61
N VAL A 48 -8.68 3.62 21.51
CA VAL A 48 -8.17 4.17 20.24
C VAL A 48 -6.98 3.36 19.73
N GLN A 49 -6.09 2.92 20.62
CA GLN A 49 -4.96 2.06 20.26
C GLN A 49 -5.43 0.71 19.70
N ASP A 50 -6.41 0.06 20.33
CA ASP A 50 -6.97 -1.21 19.86
C ASP A 50 -7.56 -1.09 18.44
N VAL A 51 -8.29 0.00 18.19
CA VAL A 51 -8.83 0.29 16.84
C VAL A 51 -7.70 0.53 15.85
N HIS A 52 -6.66 1.27 16.21
CA HIS A 52 -5.51 1.51 15.34
C HIS A 52 -4.79 0.19 14.97
N GLU A 53 -4.46 -0.63 15.97
CA GLU A 53 -3.78 -1.92 15.76
C GLU A 53 -4.62 -2.89 14.93
N PHE A 54 -5.94 -2.92 15.14
CA PHE A 54 -6.85 -3.71 14.31
C PHE A 54 -6.73 -3.35 12.82
N HIS A 55 -6.75 -2.07 12.49
CA HIS A 55 -6.64 -1.60 11.10
C HIS A 55 -5.24 -1.84 10.52
N GLU A 56 -4.20 -1.65 11.31
CA GLU A 56 -2.82 -1.92 10.89
C GLU A 56 -2.59 -3.41 10.59
N ASN A 57 -3.13 -4.29 11.43
CA ASN A 57 -3.10 -5.73 11.18
C ASN A 57 -3.92 -6.13 9.94
N TRP A 58 -5.08 -5.50 9.74
CA TRP A 58 -5.90 -5.70 8.55
C TRP A 58 -5.14 -5.31 7.27
N ARG A 59 -4.50 -4.13 7.26
CA ARG A 59 -3.67 -3.63 6.17
C ARG A 59 -2.48 -4.53 5.90
N ALA A 60 -1.75 -4.95 6.94
CA ALA A 60 -0.63 -5.87 6.83
C ALA A 60 -1.03 -7.23 6.22
N ARG A 61 -2.23 -7.73 6.52
CA ARG A 61 -2.75 -8.95 5.92
C ARG A 61 -3.09 -8.72 4.44
N ASP A 62 -3.81 -7.67 4.12
CA ASP A 62 -4.28 -7.43 2.75
C ASP A 62 -3.13 -7.13 1.78
N TYR A 63 -2.17 -6.32 2.23
CA TYR A 63 -0.97 -6.01 1.43
C TYR A 63 -0.08 -7.24 1.27
N GLY A 64 -0.12 -8.15 2.25
CA GLY A 64 0.49 -9.47 2.13
C GLY A 64 -0.12 -10.30 0.98
N ARG A 65 -1.43 -10.23 0.75
CA ARG A 65 -2.08 -10.93 -0.38
C ARG A 65 -1.60 -10.38 -1.72
N PHE A 66 -1.48 -9.06 -1.84
CA PHE A 66 -0.94 -8.42 -3.03
C PHE A 66 0.48 -8.91 -3.35
N VAL A 67 1.38 -8.94 -2.36
CA VAL A 67 2.74 -9.42 -2.57
C VAL A 67 2.78 -10.91 -2.92
N GLN A 68 1.91 -11.73 -2.32
CA GLN A 68 1.79 -13.14 -2.69
C GLN A 68 1.32 -13.32 -4.13
N ALA A 69 0.42 -12.46 -4.61
CA ALA A 69 0.00 -12.48 -6.01
C ALA A 69 1.19 -12.17 -6.95
N LEU A 70 2.01 -11.16 -6.64
CA LEU A 70 3.23 -10.85 -7.40
C LEU A 70 4.24 -12.00 -7.41
N ASN A 71 4.44 -12.66 -6.26
CA ASN A 71 5.34 -13.81 -6.15
C ASN A 71 4.84 -15.01 -6.96
N ARG A 72 3.52 -15.27 -6.94
CA ARG A 72 2.90 -16.37 -7.68
C ARG A 72 3.08 -16.25 -9.19
N VAL A 73 3.12 -15.03 -9.73
CA VAL A 73 3.37 -14.76 -11.15
C VAL A 73 4.87 -14.53 -11.46
N ASP A 74 5.75 -14.91 -10.53
CA ASP A 74 7.22 -14.79 -10.65
C ASP A 74 7.69 -13.40 -11.13
N SER A 75 7.02 -12.34 -10.66
CA SER A 75 7.31 -10.98 -11.11
C SER A 75 8.29 -10.23 -10.21
N LEU A 76 8.57 -10.74 -9.00
CA LEU A 76 9.46 -10.07 -8.04
C LEU A 76 10.93 -10.09 -8.50
N ARG A 77 11.65 -9.00 -8.30
CA ARG A 77 13.11 -8.94 -8.50
C ARG A 77 13.80 -10.02 -7.66
N ARG A 78 14.91 -10.55 -8.17
CA ARG A 78 15.63 -11.69 -7.57
C ARG A 78 16.11 -11.40 -6.15
N GLU A 79 16.50 -10.16 -5.88
CA GLU A 79 16.99 -9.67 -4.60
C GLU A 79 15.89 -9.29 -3.60
N VAL A 80 14.61 -9.33 -4.00
CA VAL A 80 13.48 -8.95 -3.16
C VAL A 80 12.67 -10.20 -2.78
N ASP A 81 12.81 -10.64 -1.53
CA ASP A 81 11.95 -11.68 -0.99
C ASP A 81 10.54 -11.15 -0.64
N VAL A 82 9.59 -12.07 -0.43
CA VAL A 82 8.18 -11.74 -0.11
C VAL A 82 8.07 -10.87 1.14
N ARG A 83 8.90 -11.09 2.15
CA ARG A 83 8.86 -10.32 3.40
C ARG A 83 9.28 -8.87 3.13
N THR A 84 10.38 -8.68 2.45
CA THR A 84 10.94 -7.37 2.07
C THR A 84 10.00 -6.64 1.11
N ALA A 85 9.41 -7.34 0.13
CA ALA A 85 8.38 -6.76 -0.73
C ALA A 85 7.19 -6.26 0.08
N LYS A 86 6.72 -7.02 1.07
CA LYS A 86 5.64 -6.59 1.96
C LYS A 86 6.02 -5.36 2.78
N ASP A 87 7.22 -5.32 3.34
CA ASP A 87 7.72 -4.16 4.10
C ASP A 87 7.80 -2.90 3.21
N ILE A 88 8.25 -3.05 1.96
CA ILE A 88 8.28 -1.97 0.96
C ILE A 88 6.86 -1.46 0.68
N VAL A 89 5.91 -2.35 0.40
CA VAL A 89 4.51 -1.97 0.10
C VAL A 89 3.86 -1.30 1.30
N LEU A 90 4.03 -1.84 2.51
CA LEU A 90 3.49 -1.25 3.73
C LEU A 90 4.03 0.15 4.02
N THR A 91 5.26 0.42 3.60
CA THR A 91 5.91 1.73 3.75
C THR A 91 5.41 2.72 2.69
N LEU A 92 5.43 2.32 1.41
CA LEU A 92 5.06 3.21 0.30
C LEU A 92 3.58 3.56 0.27
N LEU A 93 2.73 2.62 0.71
CA LEU A 93 1.28 2.78 0.79
C LEU A 93 0.84 3.04 2.25
N ALA A 94 1.70 3.65 3.05
CA ALA A 94 1.34 4.11 4.38
C ALA A 94 0.51 5.41 4.31
N PRO A 95 -0.52 5.58 5.16
CA PRO A 95 -1.24 6.85 5.31
C PRO A 95 -0.30 8.05 5.57
N ASP A 96 0.73 7.84 6.39
CA ASP A 96 1.73 8.87 6.71
C ASP A 96 2.54 9.29 5.47
N MET A 97 2.88 8.35 4.59
CA MET A 97 3.57 8.63 3.33
C MET A 97 2.67 9.50 2.42
N TYR A 98 1.39 9.13 2.32
CA TYR A 98 0.41 9.93 1.57
C TYR A 98 0.30 11.34 2.14
N ARG A 99 0.17 11.48 3.46
CA ARG A 99 0.09 12.79 4.13
C ARG A 99 1.33 13.63 3.87
N VAL A 100 2.53 13.07 3.99
CA VAL A 100 3.78 13.79 3.74
C VAL A 100 3.82 14.33 2.30
N LEU A 101 3.49 13.52 1.29
CA LEU A 101 3.50 14.00 -0.10
C LEU A 101 2.42 15.06 -0.34
N HIS A 102 1.21 14.82 0.15
CA HIS A 102 0.07 15.68 -0.13
C HIS A 102 0.14 17.00 0.66
N VAL A 103 0.28 16.90 1.98
CA VAL A 103 0.22 18.05 2.91
C VAL A 103 1.56 18.78 2.98
N ASP A 104 2.66 18.05 3.20
CA ASP A 104 3.95 18.68 3.49
C ASP A 104 4.73 19.04 2.20
N ARG A 105 4.50 18.30 1.11
CA ARG A 105 5.18 18.52 -0.19
C ARG A 105 4.29 19.11 -1.28
N GLY A 106 2.97 19.22 -1.03
CA GLY A 106 2.03 19.86 -1.94
C GLY A 106 1.77 19.09 -3.24
N TRP A 107 2.02 17.78 -3.25
CA TRP A 107 1.70 16.95 -4.42
C TRP A 107 0.19 16.77 -4.53
N ASP A 108 -0.33 16.85 -5.74
CA ASP A 108 -1.72 16.49 -5.99
C ASP A 108 -1.92 14.96 -5.96
N SER A 109 -3.18 14.55 -5.92
CA SER A 109 -3.54 13.14 -5.80
C SER A 109 -3.12 12.30 -7.01
N GLU A 110 -3.16 12.86 -8.22
CA GLU A 110 -2.76 12.16 -9.45
C GLU A 110 -1.24 11.94 -9.48
N GLN A 111 -0.46 12.94 -9.07
CA GLN A 111 0.99 12.84 -8.91
C GLN A 111 1.38 11.74 -7.92
N ILE A 112 0.71 11.65 -6.77
CA ILE A 112 0.99 10.62 -5.76
C ILE A 112 0.62 9.24 -6.29
N HIS A 113 -0.54 9.10 -6.91
CA HIS A 113 -1.01 7.86 -7.51
C HIS A 113 -0.03 7.31 -8.55
N ASP A 114 0.39 8.14 -9.50
CA ASP A 114 1.30 7.74 -10.56
C ASP A 114 2.69 7.42 -10.01
N TRP A 115 3.14 8.19 -9.02
CA TRP A 115 4.38 7.92 -8.32
C TRP A 115 4.36 6.60 -7.56
N MET A 116 3.26 6.25 -6.87
CA MET A 116 3.10 4.97 -6.18
C MET A 116 3.20 3.81 -7.17
N LYS A 117 2.47 3.87 -8.29
CA LYS A 117 2.53 2.86 -9.35
C LYS A 117 3.95 2.72 -9.89
N HIS A 118 4.59 3.82 -10.26
CA HIS A 118 5.93 3.81 -10.81
C HIS A 118 6.95 3.24 -9.80
N THR A 119 6.93 3.73 -8.57
CA THR A 119 7.91 3.38 -7.54
C THR A 119 7.78 1.92 -7.10
N ILE A 120 6.56 1.41 -6.91
CA ILE A 120 6.32 0.00 -6.59
C ILE A 120 6.82 -0.88 -7.74
N LYS A 121 6.50 -0.55 -9.00
CA LYS A 121 7.02 -1.29 -10.16
C LYS A 121 8.54 -1.29 -10.20
N ALA A 122 9.15 -0.13 -10.01
CA ALA A 122 10.60 0.03 -10.04
C ALA A 122 11.29 -0.79 -8.95
N LEU A 123 10.78 -0.78 -7.72
CA LEU A 123 11.40 -1.46 -6.58
C LEU A 123 11.13 -2.96 -6.56
N LEU A 124 9.94 -3.41 -6.96
CA LEU A 124 9.52 -4.80 -6.78
C LEU A 124 9.66 -5.65 -8.02
N LEU A 125 9.46 -5.11 -9.23
CA LEU A 125 9.31 -5.94 -10.42
C LEU A 125 10.62 -6.16 -11.16
N LYS A 126 10.80 -7.35 -11.72
CA LYS A 126 11.86 -7.64 -12.69
C LYS A 126 11.81 -6.61 -13.85
N PRO A 127 12.96 -6.23 -14.43
CA PRO A 127 13.02 -5.34 -15.60
C PRO A 127 12.07 -5.79 -16.72
#